data_AF-A0A2G0E6T9-F1
#
_entry.id   AF-A0A2G0E6T9-F1
#
_cell.length_a   1.000
_cell.length_b   1.000
_cell.length_c   1.000
_cell.angle_alpha   90.00
_cell.angle_beta   90.00
_cell.angle_gamma   90.00
#
_symmetry.space_group_name_H-M   'P 1'
#
loop_
_entity.id
_entity.type
_entity.pdbx_description
1 polymer ?
#
loop_
_entity_poly.entity_id
_entity_poly.type
_entity_poly.pdbx_seq_one_letter_code
_entity_poly.pdbx_strand_id
1 'polypeptide(L)'
;FVGKISYELYLVHFPVFIALTNLFKHYHLKYLDIAGLFTVFLCTLLMITFFRKGVQKMRSPKIWTAMALMIIGVSVLVLRAPANRLTADQNQLQSLLKENSSKASAGENQLSQEKKILFIGDSVMLGAYQELKETFPKEALVDAKESRQITAIPEILKEHKDLVSYQQIVIGLGTNGVLTDDAIEQTMSLLKD
;
A
#
# COMPACT_ATOMS: atom_id res chain seq x y z
N PHE A 1 -19.21 -8.37 -6.80
CA PHE A 1 -18.97 -9.82 -6.60
C PHE A 1 -17.69 -10.30 -7.31
N VAL A 2 -17.42 -9.85 -8.54
CA VAL A 2 -16.21 -10.22 -9.31
C VAL A 2 -14.90 -9.82 -8.60
N GLY A 3 -14.82 -8.63 -7.99
CA GLY A 3 -13.60 -8.16 -7.31
C GLY A 3 -13.17 -8.96 -6.06
N LYS A 4 -14.10 -9.62 -5.34
CA LYS A 4 -13.75 -10.45 -4.17
C LYS A 4 -13.07 -11.76 -4.60
N ILE A 5 -13.56 -12.37 -5.68
CA ILE A 5 -12.98 -13.59 -6.26
C ILE A 5 -11.58 -13.31 -6.82
N SER A 6 -11.37 -12.11 -7.39
CA SER A 6 -10.06 -11.70 -7.92
C SER A 6 -9.00 -11.43 -6.84
N TYR A 7 -9.40 -10.88 -5.69
CA TYR A 7 -8.47 -10.55 -4.60
C TYR A 7 -7.96 -11.80 -3.86
N GLU A 8 -8.85 -12.76 -3.58
CA GLU A 8 -8.47 -14.05 -3.00
C GLU A 8 -7.51 -14.83 -3.90
N LEU A 9 -7.71 -14.72 -5.22
CA LEU A 9 -6.80 -15.30 -6.20
C LEU A 9 -5.41 -14.69 -6.06
N TYR A 10 -5.31 -13.36 -6.02
CA TYR A 10 -4.02 -12.65 -5.93
C TYR A 10 -3.21 -13.03 -4.68
N LEU A 11 -3.87 -13.17 -3.52
CA LEU A 11 -3.21 -13.55 -2.27
C LEU A 11 -2.54 -14.93 -2.33
N VAL A 12 -3.12 -15.88 -3.05
CA VAL A 12 -2.52 -17.21 -3.25
C VAL A 12 -1.43 -17.19 -4.33
N HIS A 13 -1.55 -16.29 -5.31
CA HIS A 13 -0.61 -16.21 -6.43
C HIS A 13 0.70 -15.53 -6.06
N PHE A 14 0.65 -14.53 -5.19
CA PHE A 14 1.82 -13.72 -4.86
C PHE A 14 2.99 -14.53 -4.27
N PRO A 15 2.78 -15.46 -3.31
CA PRO A 15 3.87 -16.30 -2.80
C PRO A 15 4.40 -17.29 -3.84
N VAL A 16 3.53 -17.82 -4.69
CA VAL A 16 3.90 -18.74 -5.79
C VAL A 16 4.76 -18.01 -6.81
N PHE A 17 4.40 -16.78 -7.16
CA PHE A 17 5.17 -15.93 -8.07
C PHE A 17 6.55 -15.59 -7.50
N ILE A 18 6.65 -15.25 -6.20
CA ILE A 18 7.95 -15.02 -5.54
C ILE A 18 8.80 -16.29 -5.52
N ALA A 19 8.22 -17.45 -5.21
CA ALA A 19 8.94 -18.72 -5.22
C ALA A 19 9.45 -19.06 -6.63
N LEU A 20 8.62 -18.82 -7.65
CA LEU A 20 8.93 -19.09 -9.05
C LEU A 20 10.04 -18.16 -9.58
N THR A 21 9.91 -16.86 -9.36
CA THR A 21 10.95 -15.87 -9.73
C THR A 21 12.29 -16.15 -9.05
N ASN A 22 12.29 -16.60 -7.80
CA ASN A 22 13.51 -17.05 -7.12
C ASN A 22 14.10 -18.33 -7.72
N LEU A 23 13.27 -19.26 -8.19
CA LEU A 23 13.74 -20.50 -8.85
C LEU A 23 14.36 -20.23 -10.24
N PHE A 24 13.81 -19.25 -10.97
CA PHE A 24 14.24 -18.89 -12.32
C PHE A 24 15.29 -17.76 -12.35
N LYS A 25 15.75 -17.28 -11.18
CA LYS A 25 16.72 -16.19 -11.01
C LYS A 25 18.08 -16.42 -11.73
N HIS A 26 18.37 -17.64 -12.17
CA HIS A 26 19.59 -18.00 -12.91
C HIS A 26 19.44 -18.14 -14.43
N TYR A 27 18.23 -17.97 -14.99
CA TYR A 27 17.98 -18.10 -16.42
C TYR A 27 17.66 -16.74 -17.05
N HIS A 28 18.70 -15.99 -17.45
CA HIS A 28 18.57 -14.73 -18.19
C HIS A 28 18.38 -14.99 -19.70
N LEU A 29 17.17 -15.34 -20.15
CA LEU A 29 16.86 -15.39 -21.59
C LEU A 29 15.70 -14.45 -21.91
N LYS A 30 15.90 -13.53 -22.87
CA LYS A 30 14.93 -12.48 -23.28
C LYS A 30 13.54 -12.99 -23.70
N TYR A 31 13.38 -14.29 -23.98
CA TYR A 31 12.11 -14.91 -24.35
C TYR A 31 11.40 -15.64 -23.18
N LEU A 32 12.01 -15.66 -21.98
CA LEU A 32 11.44 -16.30 -20.78
C LEU A 32 10.32 -15.49 -20.13
N ASP A 33 10.20 -14.19 -20.35
CA ASP A 33 9.19 -13.39 -19.63
C ASP A 33 7.76 -13.71 -20.11
N ILE A 34 7.54 -13.80 -21.43
CA ILE A 34 6.22 -14.12 -21.99
C ILE A 34 5.91 -15.61 -21.81
N ALA A 35 6.89 -16.49 -22.06
CA ALA A 35 6.74 -17.92 -21.84
C ALA A 35 6.55 -18.26 -20.35
N GLY A 36 7.22 -17.53 -19.46
CA GLY A 36 7.06 -17.61 -18.01
C GLY A 36 5.70 -17.12 -17.55
N LEU A 37 5.20 -16.00 -18.10
CA LEU A 37 3.84 -15.53 -17.85
C LEU A 37 2.79 -16.57 -18.28
N PHE A 38 2.98 -17.18 -19.46
CA PHE A 38 2.13 -18.27 -19.95
C PHE A 38 2.21 -19.52 -19.07
N THR A 39 3.42 -19.86 -18.60
CA THR A 39 3.64 -21.02 -17.72
C THR A 39 2.98 -20.80 -16.36
N VAL A 40 3.10 -19.59 -15.79
CA VAL A 40 2.42 -19.21 -14.56
C VAL A 40 0.91 -19.23 -14.75
N PHE A 41 0.40 -18.67 -15.85
CA PHE A 41 -1.03 -18.68 -16.17
C PHE A 41 -1.57 -20.11 -16.36
N LEU A 42 -0.82 -20.98 -17.01
CA LEU A 42 -1.20 -22.38 -17.19
C LEU A 42 -1.15 -23.16 -15.86
N CYS A 43 -0.12 -22.94 -15.04
CA CYS A 43 -0.02 -23.48 -13.69
C CYS A 43 -1.18 -23.01 -12.81
N THR A 44 -1.57 -21.74 -12.91
CA THR A 44 -2.74 -21.16 -12.26
C THR A 44 -4.03 -21.86 -12.68
N LEU A 45 -4.25 -22.05 -13.98
CA LEU A 45 -5.42 -22.76 -14.50
C LEU A 45 -5.47 -24.21 -14.03
N LEU A 46 -4.32 -24.90 -13.99
CA LEU A 46 -4.20 -26.25 -13.46
C LEU A 46 -4.44 -26.29 -11.95
N MET A 47 -3.92 -25.32 -11.18
CA MET A 47 -4.19 -25.18 -9.75
C MET A 47 -5.68 -24.96 -9.49
N ILE A 48 -6.34 -24.05 -10.20
CA ILE A 48 -7.77 -23.74 -10.01
C ILE A 48 -8.64 -24.94 -10.38
N THR A 49 -8.33 -25.64 -11.48
CA THR A 49 -9.09 -26.83 -11.90
C THR A 49 -8.88 -28.01 -10.94
N PHE A 50 -7.66 -28.19 -10.43
CA PHE A 50 -7.35 -29.17 -9.39
C PHE A 50 -8.01 -28.81 -8.06
N PHE A 51 -8.05 -27.54 -7.69
CA PHE A 51 -8.73 -27.07 -6.48
C PHE A 51 -10.24 -27.25 -6.58
N ARG A 52 -10.86 -26.90 -7.73
CA ARG A 52 -12.30 -27.11 -7.95
C ARG A 52 -12.69 -28.60 -8.00
N LYS A 53 -11.98 -29.43 -8.76
CA LYS A 53 -12.24 -30.88 -8.83
C LYS A 53 -11.85 -31.61 -7.55
N GLY A 54 -10.73 -31.21 -6.94
CA GLY A 54 -10.20 -31.74 -5.69
C GLY A 54 -11.14 -31.46 -4.53
N VAL A 55 -11.53 -30.20 -4.31
CA VAL A 55 -12.47 -29.83 -3.25
C VAL A 55 -13.85 -30.48 -3.44
N GLN A 56 -14.35 -30.63 -4.68
CA GLN A 56 -15.61 -31.36 -4.92
C GLN A 56 -15.51 -32.86 -4.63
N LYS A 57 -14.37 -33.50 -4.93
CA LYS A 57 -14.14 -34.94 -4.68
C LYS A 57 -13.81 -35.22 -3.21
N MET A 58 -13.23 -34.24 -2.53
CA MET A 58 -12.75 -34.31 -1.14
C MET A 58 -13.86 -33.84 -0.18
N ARG A 59 -14.99 -34.56 -0.20
CA ARG A 59 -16.17 -34.34 0.66
C ARG A 59 -16.03 -34.94 2.08
N SER A 60 -14.88 -35.54 2.40
CA SER A 60 -14.65 -36.17 3.71
C SER A 60 -14.16 -35.14 4.74
N PRO A 61 -14.86 -34.98 5.89
CA PRO A 61 -14.49 -33.98 6.91
C PRO A 61 -13.12 -34.24 7.53
N LYS A 62 -12.64 -35.49 7.52
CA LYS A 62 -11.34 -35.89 8.09
C LYS A 62 -10.14 -35.23 7.38
N ILE A 63 -10.31 -34.91 6.10
CA ILE A 63 -9.24 -34.29 5.29
C ILE A 63 -9.16 -32.79 5.59
N TRP A 64 -10.31 -32.13 5.74
CA TRP A 64 -10.38 -30.72 6.15
C TRP A 64 -9.76 -30.51 7.53
N THR A 65 -10.02 -31.42 8.47
CA THR A 65 -9.39 -31.36 9.79
C THR A 65 -7.87 -31.56 9.72
N ALA A 66 -7.39 -32.46 8.85
CA ALA A 66 -5.96 -32.68 8.67
C ALA A 66 -5.26 -31.46 8.03
N MET A 67 -5.88 -30.83 7.04
CA MET A 67 -5.36 -29.59 6.43
C MET A 67 -5.35 -28.43 7.42
N ALA A 68 -6.40 -28.26 8.22
CA ALA A 68 -6.45 -27.23 9.24
C ALA A 68 -5.32 -27.40 10.27
N LEU A 69 -5.08 -28.63 10.74
CA LEU A 69 -3.97 -28.94 11.65
C LEU A 69 -2.60 -28.68 11.01
N MET A 70 -2.43 -29.00 9.73
CA MET A 70 -1.19 -28.73 8.99
C MET A 70 -0.92 -27.23 8.86
N ILE A 71 -1.94 -26.43 8.54
CA ILE A 71 -1.84 -24.96 8.45
C ILE A 71 -1.49 -24.38 9.82
N ILE A 72 -2.17 -24.81 10.89
CA ILE A 72 -1.87 -24.37 12.26
C ILE A 72 -0.44 -24.74 12.63
N GLY A 73 0.01 -25.95 12.31
CA GLY A 73 1.38 -26.40 12.56
C GLY A 73 2.45 -25.57 11.83
N VAL A 74 2.20 -25.23 10.56
CA VAL A 74 3.08 -24.35 9.77
C VAL A 74 3.07 -22.92 10.34
N SER A 75 1.92 -22.38 10.74
CA SER A 75 1.83 -21.06 11.39
C SER A 75 2.62 -21.00 12.69
N VAL A 76 2.59 -22.05 13.52
CA VAL A 76 3.38 -22.14 14.76
C VAL A 76 4.89 -22.21 14.48
N LEU A 77 5.30 -22.89 13.41
CA LEU A 77 6.71 -22.94 12.98
C LEU A 77 7.22 -21.58 12.49
N VAL A 78 6.40 -20.81 11.78
CA VAL A 78 6.76 -19.45 11.31
C VAL A 78 7.00 -18.50 12.49
N LEU A 79 6.22 -18.62 13.57
CA LEU A 79 6.43 -17.82 14.79
C LEU A 79 7.74 -18.14 15.53
N ARG A 80 8.36 -19.30 15.25
CA ARG A 80 9.68 -19.68 15.80
C ARG A 80 10.82 -19.53 14.81
N ALA A 81 10.57 -19.02 13.60
CA ALA A 81 11.61 -18.74 12.63
C ALA A 81 12.45 -17.53 13.11
N PRO A 82 13.80 -17.59 13.04
CA PRO A 82 14.65 -16.51 13.52
C PRO A 82 14.42 -15.24 12.67
N ALA A 83 13.95 -14.17 13.30
CA ALA A 83 13.64 -12.87 12.71
C ALA A 83 14.86 -12.08 12.16
N ASN A 84 16.05 -12.69 12.12
CA ASN A 84 17.33 -11.97 12.12
C ASN A 84 18.00 -11.75 10.75
N ARG A 85 17.29 -11.92 9.63
CA ARG A 85 17.86 -11.57 8.30
C ARG A 85 17.41 -10.21 7.75
N LEU A 86 16.45 -9.54 8.40
CA LEU A 86 15.92 -8.24 7.97
C LEU A 86 16.33 -7.07 8.88
N THR A 87 16.87 -7.33 10.07
CA THR A 87 17.12 -6.31 11.11
C THR A 87 18.39 -5.49 10.88
N ALA A 88 19.44 -6.08 10.26
CA ALA A 88 20.71 -5.38 10.06
C ALA A 88 20.58 -4.22 9.06
N ASP A 89 19.91 -4.45 7.94
CA ASP A 89 19.64 -3.42 6.93
C ASP A 89 18.71 -2.33 7.47
N GLN A 90 17.71 -2.69 8.29
CA GLN A 90 16.84 -1.72 8.95
C GLN A 90 17.59 -0.84 9.97
N ASN A 91 18.51 -1.43 10.73
CA ASN A 91 19.32 -0.70 11.70
C ASN A 91 20.28 0.29 11.00
N GLN A 92 20.88 -0.12 9.88
CA GLN A 92 21.74 0.76 9.08
C GLN A 92 20.94 1.93 8.48
N LEU A 93 19.73 1.66 8.00
CA LEU A 93 18.83 2.69 7.48
C LEU A 93 18.45 3.69 8.59
N GLN A 94 18.14 3.20 9.79
CA GLN A 94 17.85 4.07 10.95
C GLN A 94 19.06 4.94 11.37
N SER A 95 20.29 4.42 11.29
CA SER A 95 21.47 5.23 11.59
C SER A 95 21.72 6.33 10.55
N LEU A 96 21.50 6.03 9.27
CA LEU A 96 21.62 7.00 8.18
C LEU A 96 20.53 8.09 8.26
N LEU A 97 19.30 7.69 8.63
CA LEU A 97 18.20 8.63 8.87
C LEU A 97 18.53 9.59 10.01
N LYS A 98 19.03 9.09 11.15
CA LYS A 98 19.42 9.92 12.30
C LYS A 98 20.57 10.88 11.99
N GLU A 99 21.57 10.45 11.22
CA GLU A 99 22.68 11.32 10.82
C GLU A 99 22.20 12.48 9.94
N ASN A 100 21.34 12.18 8.95
CA ASN A 100 20.78 13.20 8.07
C ASN A 100 19.82 14.15 8.80
N SER A 101 19.02 13.65 9.75
CA SER A 101 18.17 14.49 10.62
C SER A 101 19.01 15.51 11.40
N SER A 102 20.17 15.09 11.93
CA SER A 102 21.04 16.00 12.71
C SER A 102 21.69 17.10 11.88
N LYS A 103 21.97 16.84 10.59
CA LYS A 103 22.49 17.82 9.64
C LYS A 103 21.42 18.81 9.18
N ALA A 104 20.15 18.39 9.13
CA ALA A 104 19.02 19.27 8.81
C ALA A 104 18.68 20.23 9.96
N SER A 105 18.81 19.80 11.23
CA SER A 105 18.49 20.62 12.41
C SER A 105 19.45 21.80 12.65
N ALA A 106 20.62 21.82 12.01
CA ALA A 106 21.60 22.90 12.19
C ALA A 106 21.29 24.16 11.36
N GLY A 107 20.30 24.10 10.45
CA GLY A 107 20.02 25.17 9.48
C GLY A 107 18.84 26.08 9.79
N GLU A 108 17.94 25.75 10.71
CA GLU A 108 16.67 26.47 10.87
C GLU A 108 16.54 27.09 12.25
N ASN A 109 17.21 28.23 12.42
CA ASN A 109 16.84 29.20 13.42
C ASN A 109 16.64 30.54 12.71
N GLN A 110 15.44 30.76 12.16
CA GLN A 110 14.70 32.04 12.19
C GLN A 110 13.48 32.04 11.23
N LEU A 111 12.33 32.48 11.79
CA LEU A 111 11.34 33.41 11.21
C LEU A 111 9.87 32.91 11.01
N SER A 112 9.05 33.18 12.04
CA SER A 112 7.79 33.97 12.02
C SER A 112 6.47 33.42 11.42
N GLN A 113 5.44 33.44 12.29
CA GLN A 113 3.98 33.29 12.07
C GLN A 113 3.52 31.92 11.55
N GLU A 114 2.74 31.19 12.35
CA GLU A 114 2.24 29.82 12.11
C GLU A 114 1.44 29.72 10.79
N LYS A 115 2.15 29.40 9.71
CA LYS A 115 1.58 29.15 8.39
C LYS A 115 0.93 27.77 8.37
N LYS A 116 -0.40 27.70 8.45
CA LYS A 116 -1.12 26.42 8.43
C LYS A 116 -1.13 25.82 7.03
N ILE A 117 -0.79 24.53 6.94
CA ILE A 117 -0.83 23.71 5.73
C ILE A 117 -1.92 22.66 5.91
N LEU A 118 -2.85 22.57 4.96
CA LEU A 118 -3.87 21.52 4.94
C LEU A 118 -3.44 20.42 3.96
N PHE A 119 -3.33 19.20 4.45
CA PHE A 119 -3.06 18.00 3.66
C PHE A 119 -4.35 17.20 3.51
N ILE A 120 -4.83 17.01 2.28
CA ILE A 120 -6.00 16.17 1.95
C ILE A 120 -5.51 14.96 1.18
N GLY A 121 -5.77 13.75 1.66
CA GLY A 121 -5.28 12.55 0.97
C GLY A 121 -6.04 11.26 1.22
N ASP A 122 -5.57 10.21 0.55
CA ASP A 122 -6.09 8.84 0.67
C ASP A 122 -5.23 7.98 1.62
N SER A 123 -5.30 6.66 1.49
CA SER A 123 -4.52 5.70 2.29
C SER A 123 -3.01 5.89 2.18
N VAL A 124 -2.48 6.42 1.07
CA VAL A 124 -1.04 6.65 0.92
C VAL A 124 -0.59 7.79 1.83
N MET A 125 -1.35 8.88 1.86
CA MET A 125 -1.08 10.00 2.76
C MET A 125 -1.33 9.63 4.23
N LEU A 126 -2.29 8.74 4.49
CA LEU A 126 -2.51 8.16 5.82
C LEU A 126 -1.29 7.37 6.30
N GLY A 127 -0.63 6.64 5.40
CA GLY A 127 0.65 5.99 5.68
C GLY A 127 1.79 6.97 5.98
N ALA A 128 1.73 8.18 5.43
CA ALA A 128 2.70 9.26 5.68
C ALA A 128 2.32 10.19 6.85
N TYR A 129 1.22 9.93 7.55
CA TYR A 129 0.65 10.85 8.55
C TYR A 129 1.66 11.25 9.64
N GLN A 130 2.40 10.28 10.18
CA GLN A 130 3.38 10.55 11.25
C GLN A 130 4.52 11.45 10.76
N GLU A 131 5.10 11.13 9.61
CA GLU A 131 6.16 11.93 8.99
C GLU A 131 5.71 13.37 8.72
N LEU A 132 4.48 13.54 8.21
CA LEU A 132 3.92 14.88 7.95
C LEU A 132 3.73 15.68 9.25
N LYS A 133 3.30 15.03 10.33
CA LYS A 133 3.17 15.67 11.65
C LYS A 133 4.51 15.99 12.29
N GLU A 134 5.55 15.18 12.06
CA GLU A 134 6.90 15.44 12.58
C GLU A 134 7.63 16.53 11.78
N THR A 135 7.41 16.57 10.46
CA THR A 135 7.99 17.58 9.56
C THR A 135 7.35 18.95 9.75
N PHE A 136 6.04 19.00 10.00
CA PHE A 136 5.25 20.23 10.11
C PHE A 136 4.43 20.26 11.42
N PRO A 137 5.09 20.25 12.59
CA PRO A 137 4.45 19.98 13.87
C PRO A 137 3.43 21.04 14.32
N LYS A 138 3.53 22.28 13.82
CA LYS A 138 2.61 23.38 14.18
C LYS A 138 1.75 23.84 13.01
N GLU A 139 2.13 23.43 11.81
CA GLU A 139 1.58 23.90 10.54
C GLU A 139 0.62 22.86 9.94
N ALA A 140 0.90 21.55 10.06
CA ALA A 140 0.14 20.53 9.35
C ALA A 140 -1.19 20.16 10.01
N LEU A 141 -2.27 20.41 9.28
CA LEU A 141 -3.55 19.75 9.45
C LEU A 141 -3.66 18.64 8.39
N VAL A 142 -3.75 17.37 8.82
CA VAL A 142 -3.80 16.22 7.90
C VAL A 142 -5.20 15.61 7.95
N ASP A 143 -5.94 15.75 6.87
CA ASP A 143 -7.19 15.05 6.59
C ASP A 143 -6.93 13.95 5.54
N ALA A 144 -6.62 12.75 6.02
CA ALA A 144 -6.43 11.57 5.17
C ALA A 144 -7.41 10.45 5.56
N LYS A 145 -7.96 9.74 4.57
CA LYS A 145 -8.91 8.64 4.80
C LYS A 145 -8.75 7.52 3.76
N GLU A 146 -8.90 6.28 4.21
CA GLU A 146 -8.87 5.13 3.31
C GLU A 146 -9.92 5.21 2.19
N SER A 147 -9.57 4.69 1.00
CA SER A 147 -10.45 4.61 -0.18
C SER A 147 -11.02 5.95 -0.67
N ARG A 148 -10.47 7.08 -0.21
CA ARG A 148 -10.91 8.41 -0.62
C ARG A 148 -10.58 8.63 -2.10
N GLN A 149 -11.55 9.19 -2.83
CA GLN A 149 -11.45 9.48 -4.26
C GLN A 149 -11.36 10.98 -4.51
N ILE A 150 -10.82 11.37 -5.66
CA ILE A 150 -10.71 12.77 -6.11
C ILE A 150 -12.07 13.47 -6.19
N THR A 151 -13.13 12.72 -6.51
CA THR A 151 -14.51 13.23 -6.57
C THR A 151 -15.06 13.70 -5.23
N ALA A 152 -14.43 13.32 -4.11
CA ALA A 152 -14.81 13.77 -2.77
C ALA A 152 -14.24 15.15 -2.41
N ILE A 153 -13.27 15.67 -3.18
CA ILE A 153 -12.59 16.95 -2.88
C ILE A 153 -13.59 18.11 -2.72
N PRO A 154 -14.57 18.31 -3.62
CA PRO A 154 -15.49 19.44 -3.49
C PRO A 154 -16.29 19.42 -2.18
N GLU A 155 -16.62 18.24 -1.67
CA GLU A 155 -17.35 18.09 -0.40
C GLU A 155 -16.41 18.36 0.79
N ILE A 156 -15.20 17.81 0.77
CA ILE A 156 -14.17 18.02 1.80
C ILE A 156 -13.81 19.51 1.92
N LEU A 157 -13.57 20.18 0.78
CA LEU A 157 -13.26 21.61 0.78
C LEU A 157 -14.40 22.46 1.36
N LYS A 158 -15.66 22.05 1.20
CA LYS A 158 -16.81 22.72 1.82
C LYS A 158 -16.89 22.50 3.34
N GLU A 159 -16.39 21.38 3.84
CA GLU A 159 -16.30 21.13 5.30
C GLU A 159 -15.26 22.06 5.95
N HIS A 160 -14.20 22.41 5.23
CA HIS A 160 -13.21 23.39 5.65
C HIS A 160 -13.69 24.83 5.39
N LYS A 161 -14.44 25.40 6.33
CA LYS A 161 -15.10 26.73 6.20
C LYS A 161 -14.16 27.93 6.02
N ASP A 162 -12.86 27.78 6.27
CA ASP A 162 -11.89 28.87 6.25
C ASP A 162 -10.66 28.48 5.42
N LEU A 163 -10.88 28.20 4.13
CA LEU A 163 -9.81 27.82 3.21
C LEU A 163 -8.72 28.90 3.10
N VAL A 164 -9.09 30.17 3.24
CA VAL A 164 -8.21 31.34 3.19
C VAL A 164 -7.21 31.35 4.36
N SER A 165 -7.53 30.71 5.48
CA SER A 165 -6.59 30.60 6.62
C SER A 165 -5.42 29.64 6.38
N TYR A 166 -5.51 28.77 5.37
CA TYR A 166 -4.43 27.88 5.00
C TYR A 166 -3.51 28.57 4.00
N GLN A 167 -2.22 28.62 4.31
CA GLN A 167 -1.23 29.16 3.38
C GLN A 167 -1.05 28.24 2.16
N GLN A 168 -1.23 26.93 2.37
CA GLN A 168 -1.05 25.91 1.35
C GLN A 168 -2.01 24.76 1.59
N ILE A 169 -2.62 24.29 0.50
CA ILE A 169 -3.46 23.09 0.49
C ILE A 169 -2.80 22.07 -0.41
N VAL A 170 -2.44 20.91 0.13
CA VAL A 170 -1.79 19.80 -0.56
C VAL A 170 -2.80 18.69 -0.75
N ILE A 171 -3.07 18.32 -2.01
CA ILE A 171 -4.04 17.29 -2.37
C ILE A 171 -3.29 16.08 -2.91
N GLY A 172 -3.29 14.98 -2.15
CA GLY A 172 -2.71 13.69 -2.52
C GLY A 172 -3.78 12.63 -2.72
N LEU A 173 -4.61 12.79 -3.75
CA LEU A 173 -5.70 11.88 -4.12
C LEU A 173 -5.54 11.42 -5.57
N GLY A 174 -5.80 10.15 -5.83
CA GLY A 174 -5.75 9.60 -7.19
C GLY A 174 -5.63 8.08 -7.28
N THR A 175 -5.42 7.39 -6.16
CA THR A 175 -5.25 5.93 -6.18
C THR A 175 -6.57 5.15 -6.28
N ASN A 176 -7.70 5.77 -5.91
CA ASN A 176 -8.99 5.09 -5.74
C ASN A 176 -10.10 5.52 -6.72
N GLY A 177 -9.82 6.42 -7.68
CA GLY A 177 -10.83 6.92 -8.62
C GLY A 177 -10.22 7.61 -9.83
N VAL A 178 -10.99 7.71 -10.91
CA VAL A 178 -10.56 8.38 -12.14
C VAL A 178 -10.57 9.90 -11.93
N LEU A 179 -9.46 10.54 -12.28
CA LEU A 179 -9.36 11.99 -12.37
C LEU A 179 -10.06 12.46 -13.65
N THR A 180 -11.10 13.27 -13.50
CA THR A 180 -11.81 13.91 -14.62
C THR A 180 -11.54 15.41 -14.63
N ASP A 181 -11.58 16.01 -15.83
CA ASP A 181 -11.39 17.45 -15.99
C ASP A 181 -12.43 18.25 -15.20
N ASP A 182 -13.69 17.81 -15.21
CA ASP A 182 -14.78 18.42 -14.42
C ASP A 182 -14.48 18.45 -12.91
N ALA A 183 -13.88 17.38 -12.37
CA ALA A 183 -13.54 17.31 -10.95
C ALA A 183 -12.38 18.24 -10.60
N ILE A 184 -11.41 18.39 -11.52
CA ILE A 184 -10.34 19.37 -11.39
C ILE A 184 -10.92 20.78 -11.43
N GLU A 185 -11.76 21.09 -12.42
CA GLU A 185 -12.32 22.43 -12.60
C GLU A 185 -13.19 22.84 -11.40
N GLN A 186 -14.05 21.95 -10.91
CA GLN A 186 -14.83 22.18 -9.69
C GLN A 186 -13.93 22.41 -8.48
N THR A 187 -12.89 21.60 -8.30
CA THR A 187 -11.92 21.77 -7.21
C THR A 187 -11.21 23.13 -7.31
N MET A 188 -10.72 23.47 -8.50
CA MET A 188 -10.04 24.73 -8.76
C MET A 188 -10.97 25.93 -8.57
N SER A 189 -12.27 25.80 -8.88
CA SER A 189 -13.25 26.86 -8.64
C SER A 189 -13.50 27.12 -7.16
N LEU A 190 -13.42 26.09 -6.30
CA LEU A 190 -13.57 26.21 -4.85
C LEU A 190 -12.31 26.75 -4.15
N LEU A 191 -11.15 26.61 -4.80
CA LEU A 191 -9.86 27.10 -4.31
C LEU A 191 -9.50 28.47 -4.88
N LYS A 192 -10.27 28.97 -5.86
CA LYS A 192 -10.10 30.30 -6.43
C LYS A 192 -10.81 31.32 -5.53
N ASP A 193 -10.03 32.16 -4.90
CA ASP A 193 -10.42 33.53 -4.58
C ASP A 193 -10.36 34.40 -5.85
#